data_AF-A0A1M7S2D2-F1
#
_entry.id   AF-A0A1M7S2D2-F1
#
_cell.length_a   1.000
_cell.length_b   1.000
_cell.length_c   1.000
_cell.angle_alpha   90.00
_cell.angle_beta   90.00
_cell.angle_gamma   90.00
#
_symmetry.space_group_name_H-M   'P 1'
#
loop_
_entity.id
_entity.type
_entity.pdbx_description
1 polymer ?
#
loop_
_entity_poly.entity_id
_entity_poly.type
_entity_poly.pdbx_seq_one_letter_code
_entity_poly.pdbx_strand_id
1 'polypeptide(L)'
;MSQTILPVFDKSLQTTAIWLDEIERDIGPDRAFAWRVLSVVLQRLRDHLPVELLAHFGAQLPLIVRATFYDQFDPTGLPRPNAGTDQFLDAVAEGLQGSRGVNPRDAAESVFALLQRHVSAGQITKVENALPKGIRELWPQTEQAQ
;
A
#
# COMPACT_ATOMS: atom_id res chain seq x y z
N MET A 1 -26.55 -18.88 8.52
CA MET A 1 -25.27 -18.45 9.11
C MET A 1 -24.17 -18.94 8.20
N SER A 2 -23.34 -18.04 7.65
CA SER A 2 -22.17 -18.47 6.88
C SER A 2 -21.26 -19.27 7.79
N GLN A 3 -20.89 -20.47 7.38
CA GLN A 3 -19.91 -21.27 8.10
C GLN A 3 -18.54 -20.61 7.88
N THR A 4 -18.08 -19.88 8.89
CA THR A 4 -16.71 -19.39 8.98
C THR A 4 -15.74 -20.55 8.85
N ILE A 5 -14.86 -20.54 7.84
CA ILE A 5 -13.79 -21.53 7.72
C ILE A 5 -12.84 -21.39 8.91
N LEU A 6 -12.36 -20.16 9.17
CA LEU A 6 -11.58 -19.78 10.35
C LEU A 6 -11.82 -18.29 10.69
N PRO A 7 -12.00 -17.91 11.96
CA PRO A 7 -12.27 -16.51 12.34
C PRO A 7 -11.21 -15.50 11.88
N VAL A 8 -9.96 -15.95 11.74
CA VAL A 8 -8.86 -15.11 11.26
C VAL A 8 -9.01 -14.73 9.77
N PHE A 9 -9.61 -15.59 8.95
CA PHE A 9 -9.88 -15.29 7.55
C PHE A 9 -11.00 -14.27 7.42
N ASP A 10 -12.09 -14.45 8.16
CA ASP A 10 -13.21 -13.52 8.19
C ASP A 10 -12.75 -12.13 8.65
N LYS A 11 -11.93 -12.07 9.72
CA LYS A 11 -11.35 -10.81 10.18
C LYS A 11 -10.48 -10.16 9.10
N SER A 12 -9.64 -10.94 8.41
CA SER A 12 -8.81 -10.41 7.32
C SER A 12 -9.67 -9.87 6.17
N LEU A 13 -10.73 -10.58 5.77
CA LEU A 13 -11.65 -10.14 4.72
C LEU A 13 -12.38 -8.86 5.13
N GLN A 14 -12.86 -8.80 6.37
CA GLN A 14 -13.53 -7.62 6.91
C GLN A 14 -12.60 -6.40 6.93
N THR A 15 -11.38 -6.54 7.44
CA THR A 15 -10.40 -5.43 7.43
C THR A 15 -10.04 -5.01 6.02
N THR A 16 -9.88 -5.97 5.10
CA THR A 16 -9.62 -5.66 3.69
C THR A 16 -10.79 -4.91 3.05
N ALA A 17 -12.03 -5.29 3.34
CA ALA A 17 -13.21 -4.57 2.84
C ALA A 17 -13.25 -3.11 3.33
N ILE A 18 -12.93 -2.87 4.60
CA ILE A 18 -12.81 -1.50 5.16
C ILE A 18 -11.75 -0.70 4.42
N TRP A 19 -10.59 -1.31 4.15
CA TRP A 19 -9.50 -0.65 3.40
C TRP A 19 -9.93 -0.28 1.97
N LEU A 20 -10.65 -1.17 1.29
CA LEU A 20 -11.16 -0.92 -0.05
C LEU A 20 -12.26 0.15 -0.06
N ASP A 21 -13.13 0.19 0.96
CA ASP A 21 -14.14 1.25 1.13
C ASP A 21 -13.49 2.63 1.27
N GLU A 22 -12.35 2.72 1.98
CA GLU A 22 -11.60 3.97 2.10
C GLU A 22 -10.97 4.40 0.79
N ILE A 23 -10.32 3.47 0.06
CA ILE A 23 -9.73 3.78 -1.24
C ILE A 23 -10.81 4.22 -2.25
N GLU A 24 -11.96 3.53 -2.30
CA GLU A 24 -13.07 3.90 -3.19
C GLU A 24 -13.62 5.31 -2.94
N ARG A 25 -13.54 5.83 -1.70
CA ARG A 25 -13.93 7.21 -1.41
C ARG A 25 -13.00 8.23 -2.06
N ASP A 26 -11.73 7.88 -2.19
CA ASP A 26 -10.71 8.77 -2.75
C ASP A 26 -10.68 8.70 -4.28
N ILE A 27 -10.80 7.49 -4.85
CA ILE A 27 -10.53 7.25 -6.28
C ILE A 27 -11.76 6.85 -7.11
N GLY A 28 -12.92 6.65 -6.47
CA GLY A 28 -14.19 6.30 -7.11
C GLY A 28 -14.67 4.86 -6.82
N PRO A 29 -15.96 4.57 -7.03
CA PRO A 29 -16.63 3.35 -6.58
C PRO A 29 -16.42 2.16 -7.53
N ASP A 30 -15.18 1.66 -7.60
CA ASP A 30 -14.85 0.41 -8.28
C ASP A 30 -13.97 -0.47 -7.37
N ARG A 31 -14.61 -1.48 -6.77
CA ARG A 31 -13.97 -2.40 -5.82
C ARG A 31 -12.79 -3.17 -6.40
N ALA A 32 -12.93 -3.65 -7.63
CA ALA A 32 -11.87 -4.41 -8.28
C ALA A 32 -10.69 -3.50 -8.60
N PHE A 33 -10.97 -2.26 -9.00
CA PHE A 33 -9.95 -1.26 -9.22
C PHE A 33 -9.27 -0.80 -7.93
N ALA A 34 -10.01 -0.56 -6.85
CA ALA A 34 -9.46 -0.23 -5.54
C ALA A 34 -8.52 -1.33 -5.02
N TRP A 35 -8.89 -2.60 -5.20
CA TRP A 35 -8.02 -3.73 -4.89
C TRP A 35 -6.72 -3.69 -5.71
N ARG A 36 -6.83 -3.40 -7.01
CA ARG A 36 -5.66 -3.27 -7.88
C ARG A 36 -4.76 -2.11 -7.47
N VAL A 37 -5.33 -0.96 -7.10
CA VAL A 37 -4.59 0.20 -6.58
C VAL A 37 -3.83 -0.16 -5.31
N LEU A 38 -4.51 -0.75 -4.32
CA LEU A 38 -3.88 -1.22 -3.09
C LEU A 38 -2.70 -2.16 -3.40
N SER A 39 -2.93 -3.15 -4.27
CA SER A 39 -1.95 -4.16 -4.64
C SER A 39 -0.70 -3.55 -5.30
N VAL A 40 -0.90 -2.73 -6.33
CA VAL A 40 0.19 -2.13 -7.10
C VAL A 40 1.00 -1.19 -6.23
N VAL A 41 0.36 -0.27 -5.49
CA VAL A 41 1.08 0.69 -4.66
C VAL A 41 1.86 -0.01 -3.54
N LEU A 42 1.28 -1.03 -2.90
CA LEU A 42 1.96 -1.82 -1.89
C LEU A 42 3.21 -2.54 -2.44
N GLN A 43 3.10 -3.14 -3.62
CA GLN A 43 4.23 -3.82 -4.27
C GLN A 43 5.31 -2.83 -4.71
N ARG A 44 4.94 -1.65 -5.22
CA ARG A 44 5.92 -0.59 -5.55
C ARG A 44 6.59 -0.05 -4.30
N LEU A 45 5.85 0.18 -3.22
CA LEU A 45 6.40 0.60 -1.94
C LEU A 45 7.40 -0.43 -1.39
N ARG A 46 7.03 -1.72 -1.40
CA ARG A 46 7.87 -2.85 -0.94
C ARG A 46 9.27 -2.80 -1.53
N ASP A 47 9.36 -2.56 -2.83
CA ASP A 47 10.61 -2.62 -3.59
C ASP A 47 11.60 -1.48 -3.22
N HIS A 48 11.16 -0.47 -2.47
CA HIS A 48 12.01 0.60 -1.95
C HIS A 48 12.45 0.40 -0.50
N LEU A 49 12.04 -0.69 0.15
CA LEU A 49 12.34 -0.93 1.56
C LEU A 49 13.48 -1.94 1.73
N PRO A 50 14.34 -1.77 2.76
CA PRO A 50 15.24 -2.83 3.21
C PRO A 50 14.49 -4.10 3.58
N VAL A 51 15.09 -5.27 3.33
CA VAL A 51 14.46 -6.59 3.52
C VAL A 51 13.90 -6.80 4.94
N GLU A 52 14.63 -6.36 5.96
CA GLU A 52 14.15 -6.47 7.35
C GLU A 52 12.93 -5.58 7.60
N LEU A 53 12.94 -4.35 7.07
CA LEU A 53 11.85 -3.40 7.26
C LEU A 53 10.58 -3.84 6.52
N LEU A 54 10.70 -4.29 5.27
CA LEU A 54 9.53 -4.80 4.54
C LEU A 54 8.94 -6.04 5.20
N ALA A 55 9.77 -6.88 5.85
CA ALA A 55 9.29 -8.03 6.62
C ALA A 55 8.41 -7.59 7.81
N HIS A 56 8.89 -6.62 8.60
CA HIS A 56 8.14 -6.06 9.72
C HIS A 56 6.88 -5.29 9.27
N PHE A 57 6.95 -4.58 8.16
CA PHE A 57 5.81 -3.89 7.58
C PHE A 57 4.74 -4.89 7.12
N GLY A 58 5.12 -5.90 6.34
CA GLY A 58 4.21 -6.95 5.86
C GLY A 58 3.52 -7.71 7.00
N ALA A 59 4.19 -7.88 8.15
CA ALA A 59 3.63 -8.52 9.34
C ALA A 59 2.46 -7.76 9.98
N GLN A 60 2.27 -6.48 9.66
CA GLN A 60 1.13 -5.68 10.14
C GLN A 60 -0.05 -5.65 9.16
N LEU A 61 0.13 -6.14 7.93
CA LEU A 61 -0.95 -6.17 6.94
C LEU A 61 -1.96 -7.28 7.25
N PRO A 62 -3.25 -7.09 6.94
CA PRO A 62 -4.25 -8.16 6.93
C PRO A 62 -3.76 -9.35 6.10
N LEU A 63 -4.14 -10.57 6.45
CA LEU A 63 -3.61 -11.80 5.84
C LEU A 63 -3.69 -11.80 4.30
N ILE A 64 -4.82 -11.40 3.73
CA ILE A 64 -5.05 -11.38 2.28
C ILE A 64 -4.23 -10.26 1.60
N VAL A 65 -4.17 -9.09 2.23
CA VAL A 65 -3.33 -7.98 1.75
C VAL A 65 -1.85 -8.36 1.82
N ARG A 66 -1.43 -9.07 2.87
CA ARG A 66 -0.06 -9.58 3.04
C ARG A 66 0.31 -10.58 1.95
N ALA A 67 -0.59 -11.50 1.59
CA ALA A 67 -0.36 -12.43 0.48
C ALA A 67 -0.06 -11.65 -0.82
N THR A 68 -0.83 -10.59 -1.07
CA THR A 68 -0.66 -9.73 -2.26
C THR A 68 0.61 -8.88 -2.19
N PHE A 69 0.95 -8.39 -1.01
CA PHE A 69 2.21 -7.67 -0.76
C PHE A 69 3.43 -8.53 -1.09
N TYR A 70 3.39 -9.86 -0.86
CA TYR A 70 4.48 -10.78 -1.20
C TYR A 70 4.29 -11.51 -2.53
N ASP A 71 3.22 -11.25 -3.27
CA ASP A 71 3.01 -11.87 -4.57
C ASP A 71 4.12 -11.45 -5.55
N GLN A 72 4.59 -12.42 -6.34
CA GLN A 72 5.66 -12.28 -7.33
C GLN A 72 6.92 -11.52 -6.80
N PHE A 73 7.21 -11.69 -5.51
CA PHE A 73 8.31 -10.96 -4.87
C PHE A 73 9.67 -11.54 -5.23
N ASP A 74 10.56 -10.70 -5.76
CA ASP A 74 11.99 -10.98 -5.88
C ASP A 74 12.78 -10.03 -4.96
N PRO A 75 13.41 -10.54 -3.88
CA PRO A 75 14.20 -9.70 -2.97
C PRO A 75 15.59 -9.33 -3.52
N THR A 76 15.98 -9.85 -4.68
CA THR A 76 17.31 -9.62 -5.26
C THR A 76 17.50 -8.16 -5.63
N GLY A 77 18.57 -7.52 -5.12
CA GLY A 77 18.89 -6.13 -5.44
C GLY A 77 18.08 -5.07 -4.69
N LEU A 78 17.39 -5.43 -3.60
CA LEU A 78 16.72 -4.48 -2.72
C LEU A 78 17.67 -3.76 -1.75
N PRO A 79 17.33 -2.52 -1.32
CA PRO A 79 16.24 -1.70 -1.83
C PRO A 79 16.55 -1.16 -3.24
N ARG A 80 15.53 -1.00 -4.10
CA ARG A 80 15.72 -0.39 -5.43
C ARG A 80 16.24 1.04 -5.26
N PRO A 81 17.42 1.37 -5.83
CA PRO A 81 18.08 2.64 -5.58
C PRO A 81 17.35 3.82 -6.23
N ASN A 82 17.31 4.95 -5.52
CA ASN A 82 17.11 6.31 -6.05
C ASN A 82 16.00 6.49 -7.09
N ALA A 83 14.80 5.93 -6.87
CA ALA A 83 13.63 6.36 -7.61
C ALA A 83 13.16 7.73 -7.10
N GLY A 84 13.16 8.71 -7.99
CA GLY A 84 12.43 9.96 -7.78
C GLY A 84 10.91 9.71 -7.79
N THR A 85 10.14 10.73 -7.40
CA THR A 85 8.67 10.67 -7.39
C THR A 85 8.11 10.22 -8.74
N ASP A 86 8.61 10.78 -9.83
CA ASP A 86 8.11 10.48 -11.18
C ASP A 86 8.33 9.01 -11.54
N GLN A 87 9.51 8.45 -11.27
CA GLN A 87 9.79 7.03 -11.55
C GLN A 87 8.90 6.10 -10.72
N PHE A 88 8.63 6.46 -9.46
CA PHE A 88 7.69 5.71 -8.62
C PHE A 88 6.27 5.77 -9.19
N LEU A 89 5.79 6.96 -9.57
CA LEU A 89 4.47 7.17 -10.14
C LEU A 89 4.31 6.50 -11.51
N ASP A 90 5.35 6.47 -12.34
CA ASP A 90 5.39 5.74 -13.61
C ASP A 90 5.24 4.23 -13.38
N ALA A 91 5.95 3.68 -12.39
CA ALA A 91 5.83 2.26 -12.04
C ALA A 91 4.45 1.90 -11.46
N VAL A 92 3.80 2.85 -10.77
CA VAL A 92 2.39 2.71 -10.35
C VAL A 92 1.48 2.76 -11.57
N ALA A 93 1.66 3.74 -12.46
CA ALA A 93 0.88 3.90 -13.68
C ALA A 93 0.94 2.64 -14.56
N GLU A 94 2.13 2.05 -14.71
CA GLU A 94 2.36 0.81 -15.43
C GLU A 94 1.53 -0.35 -14.83
N GLY A 95 1.55 -0.52 -13.51
CA GLY A 95 0.77 -1.57 -12.83
C GLY A 95 -0.75 -1.38 -12.95
N LEU A 96 -1.20 -0.14 -13.14
CA LEU A 96 -2.60 0.24 -13.33
C LEU A 96 -3.03 0.29 -14.80
N GLN A 97 -2.15 -0.05 -15.75
CA GLN A 97 -2.50 -0.09 -17.17
C GLN A 97 -3.73 -0.98 -17.46
N GLY A 98 -4.55 -0.53 -18.42
CA GLY A 98 -5.80 -1.18 -18.80
C GLY A 98 -7.01 -0.72 -17.97
N SER A 99 -6.80 0.09 -16.93
CA SER A 99 -7.87 0.75 -16.17
C SER A 99 -7.94 2.23 -16.52
N ARG A 100 -9.13 2.75 -16.82
CA ARG A 100 -9.33 4.18 -17.07
C ARG A 100 -9.47 4.94 -15.75
N GLY A 101 -8.75 6.05 -15.60
CA GLY A 101 -9.33 7.23 -14.96
C GLY A 101 -8.70 7.76 -13.67
N VAL A 102 -7.69 7.10 -13.09
CA VAL A 102 -7.11 7.58 -11.83
C VAL A 102 -5.67 8.01 -12.03
N ASN A 103 -5.36 9.22 -11.52
CA ASN A 103 -4.02 9.74 -11.49
C ASN A 103 -3.15 8.82 -10.59
N PRO A 104 -1.99 8.34 -11.06
CA PRO A 104 -1.09 7.51 -10.25
C PRO A 104 -0.71 8.14 -8.91
N ARG A 105 -0.65 9.48 -8.86
CA ARG A 105 -0.43 10.25 -7.63
C ARG A 105 -1.57 10.05 -6.64
N ASP A 106 -2.80 10.31 -7.05
CA ASP A 106 -3.99 10.17 -6.20
C ASP A 106 -4.11 8.72 -5.68
N ALA A 107 -3.80 7.74 -6.53
CA ALA A 107 -3.74 6.33 -6.13
C ALA A 107 -2.68 6.05 -5.04
N ALA A 108 -1.47 6.60 -5.21
CA ALA A 108 -0.41 6.44 -4.23
C ALA A 108 -0.72 7.14 -2.90
N GLU A 109 -1.18 8.40 -2.96
CA GLU A 109 -1.52 9.21 -1.80
C GLU A 109 -2.68 8.61 -1.01
N SER A 110 -3.72 8.07 -1.68
CA SER A 110 -4.83 7.36 -1.04
C SER A 110 -4.35 6.14 -0.25
N VAL A 111 -3.49 5.30 -0.86
CA VAL A 111 -2.94 4.12 -0.18
C VAL A 111 -1.99 4.50 0.96
N PHE A 112 -1.17 5.53 0.81
CA PHE A 112 -0.27 5.99 1.88
C PHE A 112 -1.06 6.55 3.07
N ALA A 113 -2.13 7.30 2.81
CA ALA A 113 -3.04 7.78 3.85
C ALA A 113 -3.77 6.64 4.56
N LEU A 114 -4.22 5.61 3.82
CA LEU A 114 -4.77 4.39 4.40
C LEU A 114 -3.75 3.70 5.31
N LEU A 115 -2.52 3.51 4.85
CA LEU A 115 -1.47 2.87 5.64
C LEU A 115 -1.18 3.64 6.93
N GLN A 116 -1.15 4.96 6.88
CA GLN A 116 -0.95 5.80 8.06
C GLN A 116 -2.05 5.63 9.12
N ARG A 117 -3.31 5.35 8.70
CA ARG A 117 -4.44 5.12 9.61
C ARG A 117 -4.46 3.72 10.23
N HIS A 118 -4.00 2.71 9.49
CA HIS A 118 -4.20 1.30 9.86
C HIS A 118 -2.94 0.55 10.31
N VAL A 119 -1.75 1.07 10.00
CA VAL A 119 -0.46 0.51 10.43
C VAL A 119 0.07 1.34 11.60
N SER A 120 0.81 0.72 12.53
CA SER A 120 1.31 1.44 13.69
C SER A 120 2.21 2.63 13.30
N ALA A 121 2.04 3.77 13.98
CA ALA A 121 2.78 5.00 13.70
C ALA A 121 4.30 4.77 13.70
N GLY A 122 4.83 4.02 14.68
CA GLY A 122 6.26 3.72 14.75
C GLY A 122 6.79 2.90 13.57
N GLN A 123 5.94 2.15 12.88
CA GLN A 123 6.33 1.41 11.68
C GLN A 123 6.20 2.26 10.42
N ILE A 124 5.16 3.11 10.34
CA ILE A 124 5.05 4.13 9.30
C ILE A 124 6.26 5.07 9.31
N THR A 125 6.68 5.57 10.48
CA THR A 125 7.90 6.39 10.60
C THR A 125 9.15 5.67 10.07
N LYS A 126 9.29 4.36 10.31
CA LYS A 126 10.41 3.59 9.77
C LYS A 126 10.35 3.47 8.25
N VAL A 127 9.17 3.19 7.70
CA VAL A 127 8.92 3.14 6.25
C VAL A 127 9.27 4.48 5.62
N GLU A 128 8.70 5.59 6.08
CA GLU A 128 8.97 6.93 5.56
C GLU A 128 10.47 7.28 5.57
N ASN A 129 11.16 6.99 6.68
CA ASN A 129 12.59 7.26 6.83
C ASN A 129 13.47 6.44 5.88
N ALA A 130 13.04 5.24 5.48
CA ALA A 130 13.75 4.40 4.53
C ALA A 130 13.54 4.82 3.06
N LEU A 131 12.49 5.60 2.78
CA LEU A 131 12.15 6.01 1.41
C LEU A 131 12.99 7.21 0.93
N PRO A 132 13.30 7.28 -0.38
CA PRO A 132 13.78 8.50 -1.03
C PRO A 132 12.84 9.69 -0.77
N LYS A 133 13.42 10.90 -0.67
CA LYS A 133 12.68 12.13 -0.34
C LYS A 133 11.42 12.32 -1.18
N GLY A 134 11.50 12.12 -2.50
CA GLY A 134 10.37 12.33 -3.40
C GLY A 134 9.19 11.38 -3.16
N ILE A 135 9.43 10.14 -2.71
CA ILE A 135 8.36 9.20 -2.37
C ILE A 135 7.80 9.54 -0.99
N ARG A 136 8.64 10.00 -0.06
CA ARG A 136 8.20 10.47 1.28
C ARG A 136 7.22 11.65 1.18
N GLU A 137 7.39 12.52 0.20
CA GLU A 137 6.50 13.67 -0.02
C GLU A 137 5.08 13.28 -0.46
N LEU A 138 4.85 12.04 -0.90
CA LEU A 138 3.51 11.49 -1.18
C LEU A 138 2.77 11.06 0.09
N TRP A 139 3.45 10.97 1.23
CA TRP A 139 2.79 10.66 2.49
C TRP A 139 2.04 11.90 2.98
N PRO A 140 0.79 11.75 3.47
CA PRO A 140 0.08 12.86 4.07
C PRO A 140 0.91 13.41 5.23
N GLN A 141 1.10 14.73 5.22
CA GLN A 141 1.75 15.40 6.34
C GLN A 141 0.83 15.24 7.54
N THR A 142 1.31 14.59 8.60
CA THR A 142 0.57 14.52 9.85
C THR A 142 0.43 15.95 10.36
N GLU A 143 -0.73 16.58 10.14
CA GLU A 143 -1.10 17.74 10.94
C GLU A 143 -1.08 17.25 12.38
N GLN A 144 -0.12 17.75 13.14
CA GLN A 144 -0.08 17.53 14.57
C GLN A 144 -1.41 18.05 15.11
N ALA A 145 -2.34 17.13 15.39
CA ALA A 145 -3.51 17.45 16.19
C ALA A 145 -2.98 18.04 17.50
N GLN A 146 -3.20 19.35 17.66
CA GLN A 146 -2.92 20.10 18.88
C GLN A 146 -3.78 19.57 20.03
#